data_AF-A0A7S2A3Z4-F1
#
_entry.id   AF-A0A7S2A3Z4-F1
#
_cell.length_a   1.000
_cell.length_b   1.000
_cell.length_c   1.000
_cell.angle_alpha   90.00
_cell.angle_beta   90.00
_cell.angle_gamma   90.00
#
_symmetry.space_group_name_H-M   'P 1'
#
loop_
_entity.id
_entity.type
_entity.pdbx_description
1 polymer ?
#
loop_
_entity_poly.entity_id
_entity_poly.type
_entity_poly.pdbx_seq_one_letter_code
_entity_poly.pdbx_strand_id
1 'polypeptide(L)'
;RQHFSRVCADKEFFPIMANKARRTLYLIVAVNIFVYMNQDDLMRWFQMFSVDDGSIVSMFASMFYHADMMHLIFNMIGLVIFGEKVFVNTKSSVWQSPYAMLLIYLGSGICGASGLVGLSHFFDAQWRGRMHKNRHAVTCSNWLCEKVGLNWMTHSAADIYTYLFHADEAIALMHFKFVRRIGASGAVYGVIGARLYTSSFSIWHCTMSNLEVLFLIGDISREFSMSSINLSSLVEGLFHGDGIDHTCHAIGLLSGVIISAAVQIVARRRSQNSCQNEQRQNQRIER
;
A
#
# COMPACT_ATOMS: atom_id res chain seq x y z
N ARG A 1 -5.84 -1.30 38.01
CA ARG A 1 -5.31 0.08 37.92
C ARG A 1 -3.86 0.18 38.41
N GLN A 2 -3.39 -0.67 39.32
CA GLN A 2 -2.13 -1.40 39.08
C GLN A 2 -2.35 -2.35 37.89
N HIS A 3 -1.35 -2.46 37.00
CA HIS A 3 -1.33 -3.22 35.76
C HIS A 3 -2.14 -4.52 35.85
N PHE A 4 -3.10 -4.73 34.95
CA PHE A 4 -3.81 -6.00 34.71
C PHE A 4 -2.82 -7.15 34.91
N SER A 5 -2.87 -7.77 36.10
CA SER A 5 -1.85 -8.71 36.57
C SER A 5 -1.87 -9.90 35.64
N ARG A 6 -0.85 -9.95 34.79
CA ARG A 6 -0.57 -11.02 33.83
C ARG A 6 -1.72 -11.23 32.84
N VAL A 7 -1.64 -10.56 31.69
CA VAL A 7 -2.18 -11.13 30.44
C VAL A 7 -1.82 -12.60 30.49
N CYS A 8 -2.83 -13.47 30.68
CA CYS A 8 -2.65 -14.85 31.10
C CYS A 8 -1.52 -15.47 30.28
N ALA A 9 -0.49 -15.88 31.01
CA ALA A 9 0.85 -15.98 30.49
C ALA A 9 0.95 -17.19 29.56
N ASP A 10 0.74 -16.97 28.26
CA ASP A 10 1.05 -17.92 27.16
C ASP A 10 2.57 -18.16 27.02
N LYS A 11 3.32 -18.22 28.14
CA LYS A 11 4.78 -18.23 28.18
C LYS A 11 5.40 -19.38 27.39
N GLU A 12 4.71 -20.51 27.30
CA GLU A 12 5.25 -21.71 26.65
C GLU A 12 5.04 -21.75 25.12
N PHE A 13 4.08 -21.00 24.56
CA PHE A 13 3.80 -21.03 23.12
C PHE A 13 4.59 -20.00 22.29
N PHE A 14 5.19 -19.00 22.93
CA PHE A 14 5.91 -17.91 22.25
C PHE A 14 7.08 -18.35 21.36
N PRO A 15 8.00 -19.26 21.77
CA PRO A 15 9.16 -19.57 20.93
C PRO A 15 8.75 -20.27 19.62
N ILE A 16 7.72 -21.11 19.67
CA ILE A 16 7.23 -21.83 18.48
C ILE A 16 6.58 -20.86 17.50
N MET A 17 5.72 -19.97 17.97
CA MET A 17 5.03 -19.00 17.10
C MET A 17 5.98 -17.95 16.55
N ALA A 18 6.92 -17.44 17.35
CA ALA A 18 7.97 -16.54 16.87
C ALA A 18 8.81 -17.18 15.74
N ASN A 19 9.14 -18.46 15.86
CA ASN A 19 9.86 -19.19 14.81
C ASN A 19 9.01 -19.35 13.53
N LYS A 20 7.69 -19.58 13.65
CA LYS A 20 6.78 -19.62 12.49
C LYS A 20 6.69 -18.26 11.80
N ALA A 21 6.55 -17.18 12.57
CA ALA A 21 6.56 -15.81 12.03
C ALA A 21 7.87 -15.54 11.28
N ARG A 22 9.03 -15.81 11.90
CA ARG A 22 10.34 -15.60 11.29
C ARG A 22 10.52 -16.40 9.99
N ARG A 23 10.13 -17.67 9.97
CA ARG A 23 10.15 -18.50 8.76
C ARG A 23 9.26 -17.93 7.67
N THR A 24 8.07 -17.44 8.01
CA THR A 24 7.15 -16.81 7.05
C THR A 24 7.76 -15.54 6.46
N LEU A 25 8.36 -14.69 7.31
CA LEU A 25 9.03 -13.46 6.88
C LEU A 25 10.16 -13.76 5.89
N TYR A 26 11.05 -14.69 6.23
CA TYR A 26 12.16 -15.05 5.34
C TYR A 26 11.70 -15.81 4.10
N LEU A 27 10.58 -16.54 4.16
CA LEU A 27 9.98 -17.13 2.97
C LEU A 27 9.48 -16.03 2.01
N ILE A 28 8.83 -14.98 2.51
CA ILE A 28 8.42 -13.84 1.67
C ILE A 28 9.64 -13.20 1.03
N VAL A 29 10.72 -12.97 1.80
CA VAL A 29 11.98 -12.43 1.27
C VAL A 29 12.57 -13.34 0.19
N ALA A 30 12.66 -14.64 0.45
CA ALA A 30 13.20 -15.62 -0.49
C ALA A 30 12.37 -15.69 -1.78
N VAL A 31 11.04 -15.62 -1.70
CA VAL A 31 10.16 -15.58 -2.87
C VAL A 31 10.42 -14.34 -3.71
N ASN A 32 10.56 -13.15 -3.09
CA ASN A 32 10.88 -11.92 -3.82
C ASN A 32 12.25 -12.00 -4.52
N ILE A 33 13.27 -12.53 -3.84
CA ILE A 33 14.60 -12.75 -4.43
C ILE A 33 14.50 -13.74 -5.60
N PHE A 34 13.78 -14.86 -5.41
CA PHE A 34 13.59 -15.86 -6.46
C PHE A 34 12.89 -15.28 -7.69
N VAL A 35 11.80 -14.52 -7.50
CA VAL A 35 11.08 -13.86 -8.59
C VAL A 35 11.98 -12.88 -9.32
N TYR A 36 12.78 -12.08 -8.59
CA TYR A 36 13.74 -11.15 -9.20
C TYR A 36 14.80 -11.87 -10.05
N MET A 37 15.39 -12.95 -9.52
CA MET A 37 16.40 -13.74 -10.24
C MET A 37 15.86 -14.41 -11.51
N ASN A 38 14.54 -14.67 -11.57
CA ASN A 38 13.88 -15.31 -12.70
C ASN A 38 12.97 -14.35 -13.48
N GLN A 39 13.14 -13.03 -13.28
CA GLN A 39 12.16 -12.06 -13.79
C GLN A 39 12.04 -12.09 -15.31
N ASP A 40 13.14 -12.30 -16.04
CA ASP A 40 13.14 -12.28 -17.51
C ASP A 40 12.31 -13.43 -18.10
N ASP A 41 12.39 -14.61 -17.48
CA ASP A 41 11.58 -15.76 -17.87
C ASP A 41 10.13 -15.61 -17.41
N LEU A 42 9.90 -15.14 -16.18
CA LEU A 42 8.56 -14.95 -15.63
C LEU A 42 7.78 -13.83 -16.34
N MET A 43 8.45 -12.78 -16.79
CA MET A 43 7.84 -11.68 -17.56
C MET A 43 7.26 -12.14 -18.90
N ARG A 44 7.71 -13.27 -19.44
CA ARG A 44 7.08 -13.87 -20.64
C ARG A 44 5.69 -14.43 -20.35
N TRP A 45 5.46 -14.85 -19.11
CA TRP A 45 4.20 -15.45 -18.66
C TRP A 45 3.25 -14.45 -18.05
N PHE A 46 3.79 -13.41 -17.40
CA PHE A 46 3.03 -12.38 -16.73
C PHE A 46 3.26 -11.04 -17.42
N GLN A 47 2.20 -10.51 -18.04
CA GLN A 47 2.20 -9.12 -18.47
C GLN A 47 2.44 -8.23 -17.25
N MET A 48 3.44 -7.35 -17.35
CA MET A 48 3.72 -6.36 -16.31
C MET A 48 2.45 -5.57 -16.04
N PHE A 49 2.17 -5.31 -14.76
CA PHE A 49 0.96 -4.63 -14.36
C PHE A 49 0.89 -3.23 -14.97
N SER A 50 0.01 -3.10 -15.96
CA SER A 50 -0.54 -1.84 -16.41
C SER A 50 -1.85 -1.58 -15.69
N VAL A 51 -2.12 -0.32 -15.38
CA VAL A 51 -3.38 0.15 -14.80
C VAL A 51 -4.57 -0.27 -15.65
N ASP A 52 -4.39 -0.20 -16.95
CA ASP A 52 -5.43 -0.46 -17.94
C ASP A 52 -5.90 -1.92 -17.89
N ASP A 53 -5.04 -2.85 -17.45
CA ASP A 53 -5.39 -4.27 -17.36
C ASP A 53 -6.26 -4.56 -16.12
N GLY A 54 -6.15 -3.76 -15.05
CA GLY A 54 -6.95 -3.85 -13.83
C GLY A 54 -6.97 -5.21 -13.11
N SER A 55 -6.23 -6.20 -13.60
CA SER A 55 -6.31 -7.59 -13.17
C SER A 55 -5.68 -7.78 -11.80
N ILE A 56 -6.45 -8.35 -10.86
CA ILE A 56 -5.97 -8.68 -9.51
C ILE A 56 -4.73 -9.59 -9.57
N VAL A 57 -4.67 -10.51 -10.54
CA VAL A 57 -3.51 -11.41 -10.72
C VAL A 57 -2.26 -10.60 -11.06
N SER A 58 -2.40 -9.63 -11.96
CA SER A 58 -1.28 -8.76 -12.35
C SER A 58 -0.86 -7.82 -11.20
N MET A 59 -1.82 -7.26 -10.45
CA MET A 59 -1.55 -6.51 -9.22
C MET A 59 -0.78 -7.36 -8.20
N PHE A 60 -1.22 -8.60 -7.96
CA PHE A 60 -0.54 -9.50 -7.05
C PHE A 60 0.88 -9.84 -7.52
N ALA A 61 1.04 -10.17 -8.81
CA ALA A 61 2.34 -10.48 -9.38
C ALA A 61 3.29 -9.27 -9.31
N SER A 62 2.80 -8.05 -9.54
CA SER A 62 3.62 -6.83 -9.46
C SER A 62 4.28 -6.60 -8.11
N MET A 63 3.71 -7.14 -7.02
CA MET A 63 4.30 -7.05 -5.69
C MET A 63 5.65 -7.79 -5.57
N PHE A 64 5.92 -8.74 -6.47
CA PHE A 64 7.13 -9.55 -6.41
C PHE A 64 8.17 -9.16 -7.47
N TYR A 65 7.76 -8.51 -8.56
CA TYR A 65 8.68 -7.92 -9.53
C TYR A 65 9.36 -6.68 -8.96
N HIS A 66 10.61 -6.45 -9.31
CA HIS A 66 11.37 -5.28 -8.87
C HIS A 66 12.07 -4.64 -10.07
N ALA A 67 12.11 -3.30 -10.10
CA ALA A 67 12.71 -2.57 -11.21
C ALA A 67 14.22 -2.84 -11.35
N ASP A 68 14.90 -2.91 -10.21
CA ASP A 68 16.34 -3.07 -10.12
C ASP A 68 16.75 -3.71 -8.79
N MET A 69 18.04 -4.05 -8.67
CA MET A 69 18.58 -4.74 -7.51
C MET A 69 18.56 -3.88 -6.25
N MET A 70 18.76 -2.57 -6.36
CA MET A 70 18.74 -1.68 -5.19
C MET A 70 17.33 -1.55 -4.64
N HIS A 71 16.33 -1.43 -5.50
CA HIS A 71 14.92 -1.44 -5.12
C HIS A 71 14.54 -2.74 -4.39
N LEU A 72 14.98 -3.90 -4.88
CA LEU A 72 14.81 -5.18 -4.17
C LEU A 72 15.50 -5.15 -2.79
N ILE A 73 16.77 -4.77 -2.73
CA ILE A 73 17.56 -4.78 -1.49
C ILE A 73 16.88 -3.91 -0.42
N PHE A 74 16.49 -2.68 -0.75
CA PHE A 74 15.85 -1.78 0.20
C PHE A 74 14.49 -2.31 0.67
N ASN A 75 13.67 -2.86 -0.23
CA ASN A 75 12.39 -3.48 0.15
C ASN A 75 12.61 -4.65 1.11
N MET A 76 13.56 -5.54 0.83
CA MET A 76 13.80 -6.71 1.67
C MET A 76 14.41 -6.34 3.02
N ILE A 77 15.33 -5.38 3.07
CA ILE A 77 15.88 -4.85 4.33
C ILE A 77 14.77 -4.21 5.17
N GLY A 78 13.96 -3.33 4.57
CA GLY A 78 12.83 -2.70 5.26
C GLY A 78 11.85 -3.74 5.79
N LEU A 79 11.49 -4.72 4.96
CA LEU A 79 10.60 -5.81 5.35
C LEU A 79 11.15 -6.61 6.54
N VAL A 80 12.44 -6.94 6.56
CA VAL A 80 13.05 -7.68 7.68
C VAL A 80 13.09 -6.83 8.94
N ILE A 81 13.60 -5.59 8.87
CA ILE A 81 13.78 -4.72 10.04
C ILE A 81 12.42 -4.44 10.71
N PHE A 82 11.42 -4.05 9.93
CA PHE A 82 10.11 -3.70 10.48
C PHE A 82 9.25 -4.94 10.74
N GLY A 83 9.33 -5.95 9.87
CA GLY A 83 8.60 -7.21 10.02
C GLY A 83 9.02 -8.00 11.26
N GLU A 84 10.32 -8.06 11.60
CA GLU A 84 10.74 -8.68 12.85
C GLU A 84 10.17 -7.96 14.07
N LYS A 85 10.13 -6.62 14.06
CA LYS A 85 9.59 -5.84 15.20
C LYS A 85 8.08 -6.00 15.37
N VAL A 86 7.34 -6.09 14.27
CA VAL A 86 5.88 -6.25 14.29
C VAL A 86 5.49 -7.70 14.58
N PHE A 87 6.09 -8.67 13.89
CA PHE A 87 5.56 -10.04 13.90
C PHE A 87 6.36 -11.02 14.75
N VAL A 88 7.67 -10.80 14.94
CA VAL A 88 8.53 -11.75 15.66
C VAL A 88 8.70 -11.31 17.11
N ASN A 89 9.10 -10.05 17.32
CA ASN A 89 9.43 -9.46 18.62
C ASN A 89 8.21 -8.88 19.33
N THR A 90 7.09 -9.60 19.26
CA THR A 90 5.80 -9.24 19.87
C THR A 90 5.40 -10.27 20.92
N LYS A 91 4.67 -9.84 21.94
CA LYS A 91 4.17 -10.71 23.03
C LYS A 91 2.81 -11.33 22.72
N SER A 92 2.36 -11.31 21.47
CA SER A 92 1.04 -11.82 21.09
C SER A 92 1.13 -12.92 20.05
N SER A 93 0.52 -14.07 20.35
CA SER A 93 0.43 -15.21 19.44
C SER A 93 -0.38 -14.90 18.18
N VAL A 94 -1.31 -13.94 18.24
CA VAL A 94 -2.07 -13.47 17.06
C VAL A 94 -1.17 -12.69 16.11
N TRP A 95 -0.32 -11.81 16.64
CA TRP A 95 0.64 -11.05 15.82
C TRP A 95 1.78 -11.93 15.30
N GLN A 96 2.19 -12.97 16.04
CA GLN A 96 3.14 -13.99 15.56
C GLN A 96 2.52 -14.99 14.56
N SER A 97 1.24 -14.86 14.24
CA SER A 97 0.59 -15.73 13.27
C SER A 97 1.08 -15.44 11.86
N PRO A 98 1.46 -16.46 11.06
CA PRO A 98 1.72 -16.30 9.62
C PRO A 98 0.56 -15.61 8.89
N TYR A 99 -0.68 -15.84 9.32
CA TYR A 99 -1.86 -15.23 8.72
C TYR A 99 -1.92 -13.72 8.95
N ALA A 100 -1.51 -13.22 10.13
CA ALA A 100 -1.49 -11.78 10.39
C ALA A 100 -0.43 -11.08 9.54
N MET A 101 0.73 -11.72 9.40
CA MET A 101 1.81 -11.24 8.53
C MET A 101 1.39 -11.21 7.07
N LEU A 102 0.85 -12.31 6.54
CA LEU A 102 0.37 -12.38 5.16
C LEU A 102 -0.78 -11.40 4.91
N LEU A 103 -1.70 -11.24 5.86
CA LEU A 103 -2.80 -10.29 5.74
C LEU A 103 -2.30 -8.85 5.64
N ILE A 104 -1.34 -8.45 6.47
CA ILE A 104 -0.78 -7.09 6.42
C ILE A 104 0.06 -6.92 5.15
N TYR A 105 0.96 -7.86 4.84
CA TYR A 105 1.84 -7.75 3.68
C TYR A 105 1.05 -7.77 2.35
N LEU A 106 0.25 -8.82 2.12
CA LEU A 106 -0.54 -8.94 0.88
C LEU A 106 -1.68 -7.94 0.83
N GLY A 107 -2.37 -7.73 1.96
CA GLY A 107 -3.47 -6.77 2.04
C GLY A 107 -3.02 -5.36 1.74
N SER A 108 -1.91 -4.90 2.34
CA SER A 108 -1.39 -3.56 2.06
C SER A 108 -0.84 -3.41 0.65
N GLY A 109 -0.19 -4.43 0.09
CA GLY A 109 0.27 -4.38 -1.31
C GLY A 109 -0.89 -4.28 -2.30
N ILE A 110 -1.93 -5.10 -2.13
CA ILE A 110 -3.15 -5.05 -2.96
C ILE A 110 -3.87 -3.71 -2.76
N CYS A 111 -4.01 -3.21 -1.52
CA CYS A 111 -4.61 -1.91 -1.26
C CYS A 111 -3.83 -0.77 -1.91
N GLY A 112 -2.49 -0.80 -1.86
CA GLY A 112 -1.62 0.17 -2.52
C GLY A 112 -1.88 0.20 -4.04
N ALA A 113 -1.82 -0.97 -4.68
CA ALA A 113 -2.08 -1.09 -6.11
C ALA A 113 -3.51 -0.65 -6.49
N SER A 114 -4.51 -1.09 -5.73
CA SER A 114 -5.92 -0.81 -5.99
C SER A 114 -6.28 0.66 -5.79
N GLY A 115 -5.77 1.28 -4.72
CA GLY A 115 -6.02 2.70 -4.45
C GLY A 115 -5.43 3.60 -5.55
N LEU A 116 -4.29 3.19 -6.09
CA LEU A 116 -3.66 3.86 -7.20
C LEU A 116 -4.42 3.66 -8.54
N VAL A 117 -5.01 2.49 -8.81
CA VAL A 117 -5.98 2.32 -9.92
C VAL A 117 -7.21 3.21 -9.71
N GLY A 118 -7.73 3.26 -8.48
CA GLY A 118 -8.85 4.13 -8.12
C GLY A 118 -8.55 5.61 -8.39
N LEU A 119 -7.35 6.08 -8.02
CA LEU A 119 -6.91 7.44 -8.31
C LEU A 119 -6.78 7.71 -9.81
N SER A 120 -6.23 6.76 -10.58
CA SER A 120 -6.17 6.90 -12.03
C SER A 120 -7.56 7.05 -12.67
N HIS A 121 -8.53 6.22 -12.26
CA HIS A 121 -9.91 6.35 -12.72
C HIS A 121 -10.56 7.67 -12.28
N PHE A 122 -10.26 8.14 -11.08
CA PHE A 122 -10.77 9.43 -10.58
C PHE A 122 -10.26 10.59 -11.44
N PHE A 123 -8.96 10.65 -11.72
CA PHE A 123 -8.39 11.68 -12.59
C PHE A 123 -8.92 11.58 -14.02
N ASP A 124 -9.05 10.36 -14.57
CA ASP A 124 -9.58 10.16 -15.93
C ASP A 124 -11.04 10.64 -16.02
N ALA A 125 -11.85 10.39 -14.98
CA ALA A 125 -13.21 10.91 -14.90
C ALA A 125 -13.25 12.45 -14.82
N GLN A 126 -12.40 13.06 -13.99
CA GLN A 126 -12.28 14.52 -13.91
C GLN A 126 -11.90 15.13 -15.27
N TRP A 127 -10.92 14.55 -15.95
CA TRP A 127 -10.48 14.98 -17.28
C TRP A 127 -11.58 14.91 -18.32
N ARG A 128 -12.28 13.77 -18.41
CA ARG A 128 -13.43 13.60 -19.30
C ARG A 128 -14.52 14.63 -19.03
N GLY A 129 -14.78 14.93 -17.75
CA GLY A 129 -15.73 15.96 -17.34
C GLY A 129 -15.34 17.35 -17.85
N ARG A 130 -14.06 17.73 -17.73
CA ARG A 130 -13.54 18.99 -18.26
C ARG A 130 -13.65 19.07 -19.78
N MET A 131 -13.21 18.02 -20.48
CA MET A 131 -13.31 17.92 -21.93
C MET A 131 -14.76 18.06 -22.40
N HIS A 132 -15.69 17.36 -21.76
CA HIS A 132 -17.11 17.47 -22.09
C HIS A 132 -17.67 18.88 -21.86
N LYS A 133 -17.33 19.52 -20.73
CA LYS A 133 -17.76 20.89 -20.42
C LYS A 133 -17.22 21.90 -21.45
N ASN A 134 -15.94 21.79 -21.83
CA ASN A 134 -15.33 22.71 -22.80
C ASN A 134 -15.87 22.49 -24.21
N ARG A 135 -16.06 21.23 -24.65
CA ARG A 135 -16.74 20.92 -25.91
C ARG A 135 -18.16 21.47 -25.95
N HIS A 136 -18.92 21.30 -24.86
CA HIS A 136 -20.28 21.83 -24.77
C HIS A 136 -20.31 23.37 -24.83
N ALA A 137 -19.34 24.05 -24.20
CA ALA A 137 -19.25 25.51 -24.22
C ALA A 137 -19.00 26.09 -25.62
N VAL A 138 -18.33 25.34 -26.51
CA VAL A 138 -18.05 25.75 -27.90
C VAL A 138 -18.95 25.07 -28.93
N THR A 139 -19.92 24.27 -28.47
CA THR A 139 -20.88 23.62 -29.37
C THR A 139 -21.83 24.68 -29.92
N CYS A 140 -21.87 24.81 -31.24
CA CYS A 140 -22.77 25.74 -31.89
C CYS A 140 -24.16 25.10 -31.99
N SER A 141 -25.16 25.73 -31.36
CA SER A 141 -26.54 25.25 -31.34
C SER A 141 -27.38 25.67 -32.57
N ASN A 142 -26.80 26.43 -33.50
CA ASN A 142 -27.49 26.88 -34.71
C ASN A 142 -27.53 25.75 -35.76
N TRP A 143 -28.69 25.55 -36.42
CA TRP A 143 -28.90 24.56 -37.48
C TRP A 143 -27.86 24.62 -38.61
N LEU A 144 -27.34 25.82 -38.92
CA LEU A 144 -26.33 25.99 -39.95
C LEU A 144 -24.99 25.36 -39.55
N CYS A 145 -24.61 25.44 -38.28
CA CYS A 145 -23.39 24.82 -37.77
C CYS A 145 -23.46 23.29 -37.81
N GLU A 146 -24.63 22.72 -37.52
CA GLU A 146 -24.86 21.28 -37.66
C GLU A 146 -24.73 20.85 -39.12
N LYS A 147 -25.34 21.61 -40.04
CA LYS A 147 -25.33 21.29 -41.48
C LYS A 147 -23.95 21.40 -42.13
N VAL A 148 -23.13 22.34 -41.69
CA VAL A 148 -21.74 22.54 -42.19
C VAL A 148 -20.73 21.66 -41.43
N GLY A 149 -21.15 21.00 -40.35
CA GLY A 149 -20.27 20.17 -39.52
C GLY A 149 -19.28 20.97 -38.67
N LEU A 150 -19.51 22.26 -38.41
CA LEU A 150 -18.56 23.11 -37.67
C LEU A 150 -18.22 22.60 -36.26
N ASN A 151 -19.09 21.76 -35.67
CA ASN A 151 -18.87 21.16 -34.35
C ASN A 151 -17.60 20.30 -34.26
N TRP A 152 -17.16 19.62 -35.34
CA TRP A 152 -15.93 18.82 -35.25
C TRP A 152 -14.69 19.71 -35.11
N MET A 153 -14.67 20.86 -35.81
CA MET A 153 -13.58 21.84 -35.70
C MET A 153 -13.58 22.50 -34.33
N THR A 154 -14.75 22.94 -33.85
CA THR A 154 -14.83 23.61 -32.55
C THR A 154 -14.50 22.64 -31.41
N HIS A 155 -14.94 21.38 -31.46
CA HIS A 155 -14.54 20.37 -30.48
C HIS A 155 -13.04 20.09 -30.49
N SER A 156 -12.43 19.97 -31.68
CA SER A 156 -10.98 19.78 -31.80
C SER A 156 -10.20 20.97 -31.24
N ALA A 157 -10.65 22.20 -31.50
CA ALA A 157 -10.07 23.40 -30.92
C ALA A 157 -10.26 23.46 -29.40
N ALA A 158 -11.43 23.05 -28.89
CA ALA A 158 -11.69 22.94 -27.44
C ALA A 158 -10.78 21.92 -26.78
N ASP A 159 -10.53 20.78 -27.43
CA ASP A 159 -9.66 19.74 -26.91
C ASP A 159 -8.21 20.25 -26.85
N ILE A 160 -7.69 20.82 -27.93
CA ILE A 160 -6.35 21.42 -27.97
C ILE A 160 -6.23 22.50 -26.89
N TYR A 161 -7.22 23.38 -26.78
CA TYR A 161 -7.28 24.39 -25.73
C TYR A 161 -7.23 23.74 -24.34
N THR A 162 -8.04 22.71 -24.08
CA THR A 162 -8.06 22.01 -22.79
C THR A 162 -6.71 21.37 -22.49
N TYR A 163 -6.07 20.73 -23.47
CA TYR A 163 -4.72 20.16 -23.33
C TYR A 163 -3.66 21.21 -23.02
N LEU A 164 -3.70 22.38 -23.67
CA LEU A 164 -2.72 23.45 -23.47
C LEU A 164 -2.89 24.14 -22.11
N PHE A 165 -4.14 24.43 -21.71
CA PHE A 165 -4.44 25.14 -20.47
C PHE A 165 -4.43 24.25 -19.22
N HIS A 166 -4.52 22.92 -19.41
CA HIS A 166 -4.44 21.91 -18.34
C HIS A 166 -3.37 20.86 -18.67
N ALA A 167 -2.21 21.31 -19.17
CA ALA A 167 -1.12 20.44 -19.58
C ALA A 167 -0.57 19.60 -18.41
N ASP A 168 -0.54 20.17 -17.22
CA ASP A 168 -0.18 19.49 -15.97
C ASP A 168 -1.09 18.29 -15.66
N GLU A 169 -2.41 18.46 -15.75
CA GLU A 169 -3.38 17.37 -15.57
C GLU A 169 -3.29 16.32 -16.69
N ALA A 170 -3.07 16.75 -17.94
CA ALA A 170 -2.89 15.84 -19.07
C ALA A 170 -1.63 14.96 -18.90
N ILE A 171 -0.53 15.57 -18.47
CA ILE A 171 0.73 14.88 -18.22
C ILE A 171 0.58 13.92 -17.04
N ALA A 172 -0.11 14.33 -15.97
CA ALA A 172 -0.47 13.46 -14.84
C ALA A 172 -1.22 12.20 -15.27
N LEU A 173 -2.23 12.35 -16.14
CA LEU A 173 -2.99 11.21 -16.67
C LEU A 173 -2.14 10.27 -17.50
N MET A 174 -1.26 10.83 -18.35
CA MET A 174 -0.32 10.03 -19.12
C MET A 174 0.62 9.25 -18.19
N HIS A 175 1.14 9.89 -17.14
CA HIS A 175 1.97 9.22 -16.14
C HIS A 175 1.25 8.01 -15.53
N PHE A 176 0.01 8.17 -15.02
CA PHE A 176 -0.71 7.05 -14.43
C PHE A 176 -0.94 5.89 -15.42
N LYS A 177 -1.07 6.17 -16.72
CA LYS A 177 -1.24 5.14 -17.76
C LYS A 177 0.07 4.42 -18.12
N PHE A 178 1.21 5.10 -18.03
CA PHE A 178 2.50 4.56 -18.49
C PHE A 178 3.43 4.06 -17.37
N VAL A 179 3.18 4.43 -16.11
CA VAL A 179 3.99 3.96 -14.99
C VAL A 179 3.88 2.45 -14.87
N ARG A 180 5.00 1.77 -15.12
CA ARG A 180 5.14 0.35 -14.83
C ARG A 180 5.17 0.18 -13.33
N ARG A 181 4.19 -0.53 -12.80
CA ARG A 181 4.06 -0.76 -11.37
C ARG A 181 4.71 -2.08 -11.04
N ILE A 182 5.87 -2.01 -10.42
CA ILE A 182 6.67 -3.15 -9.99
C ILE A 182 7.29 -2.83 -8.64
N GLY A 183 7.14 -3.73 -7.68
CA GLY A 183 7.83 -3.66 -6.40
C GLY A 183 6.98 -4.12 -5.23
N ALA A 184 7.65 -4.66 -4.21
CA ALA A 184 7.04 -4.97 -2.92
C ALA A 184 6.82 -3.72 -2.04
N SER A 185 7.24 -2.54 -2.47
CA SER A 185 7.32 -1.34 -1.63
C SER A 185 6.00 -0.95 -0.98
N GLY A 186 4.87 -0.98 -1.70
CA GLY A 186 3.55 -0.73 -1.10
C GLY A 186 3.22 -1.65 0.08
N ALA A 187 3.62 -2.93 -0.02
CA ALA A 187 3.48 -3.88 1.09
C ALA A 187 4.48 -3.62 2.23
N VAL A 188 5.71 -3.23 1.90
CA VAL A 188 6.73 -2.85 2.90
C VAL A 188 6.28 -1.62 3.68
N TYR A 189 5.75 -0.59 3.00
CA TYR A 189 5.14 0.57 3.64
C TYR A 189 3.92 0.19 4.48
N GLY A 190 3.16 -0.82 4.08
CA GLY A 190 2.13 -1.43 4.93
C GLY A 190 2.66 -2.00 6.25
N VAL A 191 3.78 -2.73 6.20
CA VAL A 191 4.46 -3.23 7.41
C VAL A 191 5.01 -2.08 8.26
N ILE A 192 5.52 -1.01 7.63
CA ILE A 192 5.94 0.21 8.33
C ILE A 192 4.75 0.90 9.02
N GLY A 193 3.62 1.04 8.33
CA GLY A 193 2.37 1.57 8.91
C GLY A 193 1.87 0.70 10.08
N ALA A 194 1.99 -0.61 9.95
CA ALA A 194 1.72 -1.54 11.04
C ALA A 194 2.65 -1.31 12.24
N ARG A 195 3.94 -1.06 12.00
CA ARG A 195 4.90 -0.72 13.06
C ARG A 195 4.52 0.58 13.76
N LEU A 196 4.19 1.63 13.02
CA LEU A 196 3.76 2.92 13.56
C LEU A 196 2.50 2.80 14.42
N TYR A 197 1.52 2.02 13.96
CA TYR A 197 0.31 1.74 14.73
C TYR A 197 0.62 0.97 16.01
N THR A 198 1.35 -0.14 15.90
CA THR A 198 1.63 -1.02 17.03
C THR A 198 2.49 -0.36 18.10
N SER A 199 3.44 0.49 17.72
CA SER A 199 4.25 1.24 18.70
C SER A 199 3.45 2.23 19.53
N SER A 200 2.36 2.75 18.98
CA SER A 200 1.54 3.80 19.61
C SER A 200 0.36 3.21 20.40
N PHE A 201 -0.24 2.13 19.92
CA PHE A 201 -1.55 1.67 20.42
C PHE A 201 -1.58 0.21 20.90
N SER A 202 -0.55 -0.59 20.59
CA SER A 202 -0.52 -2.00 21.00
C SER A 202 0.21 -2.19 22.33
N ILE A 203 -0.43 -2.89 23.27
CA ILE A 203 0.16 -3.31 24.54
C ILE A 203 1.16 -4.48 24.41
N TRP A 204 1.21 -5.16 23.27
CA TRP A 204 2.07 -6.32 23.03
C TRP A 204 3.40 -6.01 22.34
N HIS A 205 3.58 -4.78 21.88
CA HIS A 205 4.74 -4.36 21.12
C HIS A 205 5.55 -3.35 21.93
N CYS A 206 6.86 -3.31 21.71
CA CYS A 206 7.71 -2.26 22.27
C CYS A 206 7.45 -0.94 21.55
N THR A 207 7.59 0.17 22.27
CA THR A 207 7.57 1.52 21.67
C THR A 207 8.70 1.65 20.65
N MET A 208 8.52 2.53 19.66
CA MET A 208 9.61 2.88 18.76
C MET A 208 10.66 3.70 19.50
N SER A 209 11.93 3.53 19.15
CA SER A 209 12.98 4.42 19.65
C SER A 209 12.87 5.79 18.98
N ASN A 210 13.36 6.85 19.62
CA ASN A 210 13.34 8.20 19.04
C ASN A 210 14.06 8.26 17.68
N LEU A 211 15.13 7.48 17.53
CA LEU A 211 15.88 7.37 16.28
C LEU A 211 15.06 6.65 15.20
N GLU A 212 14.34 5.58 15.53
CA GLU A 212 13.41 4.95 14.58
C GLU A 212 12.30 5.90 14.14
N VAL A 213 11.74 6.68 15.06
CA VAL A 213 10.72 7.69 14.74
C VAL A 213 11.29 8.77 13.83
N LEU A 214 12.50 9.26 14.13
CA LEU A 214 13.18 10.27 13.31
C LEU A 214 13.42 9.77 11.88
N PHE A 215 13.96 8.56 11.72
CA PHE A 215 14.17 7.98 10.39
C PHE A 215 12.86 7.72 9.66
N LEU A 216 11.84 7.24 10.37
CA LEU A 216 10.53 7.02 9.77
C LEU A 216 9.89 8.33 9.31
N ILE A 217 9.94 9.39 10.13
CA ILE A 217 9.41 10.71 9.76
C ILE A 217 10.21 11.26 8.59
N GLY A 218 11.55 11.16 8.61
CA GLY A 218 12.39 11.62 7.50
C GLY A 218 12.06 10.92 6.19
N ASP A 219 11.90 9.60 6.22
CA ASP A 219 11.54 8.79 5.05
C ASP A 219 10.13 9.13 4.55
N ILE A 220 9.12 9.11 5.44
CA ILE A 220 7.75 9.54 5.11
C ILE A 220 7.76 10.97 4.56
N SER A 221 8.43 11.92 5.21
CA SER A 221 8.46 13.31 4.73
C SER A 221 9.08 13.40 3.35
N ARG A 222 10.15 12.65 3.05
CA ARG A 222 10.73 12.59 1.71
C ARG A 222 9.74 12.04 0.70
N GLU A 223 9.17 10.86 0.97
CA GLU A 223 8.21 10.20 0.09
C GLU A 223 6.95 11.04 -0.14
N PHE A 224 6.42 11.69 0.90
CA PHE A 224 5.23 12.54 0.79
C PHE A 224 5.55 13.89 0.13
N SER A 225 6.74 14.44 0.32
CA SER A 225 7.17 15.66 -0.40
C SER A 225 7.27 15.42 -1.91
N MET A 226 7.63 14.20 -2.30
CA MET A 226 7.68 13.76 -3.71
C MET A 226 6.34 13.18 -4.18
N SER A 227 5.41 12.88 -3.28
CA SER A 227 4.12 12.29 -3.64
C SER A 227 3.25 13.26 -4.44
N SER A 228 2.57 12.70 -5.45
CA SER A 228 1.68 13.40 -6.36
C SER A 228 0.35 13.87 -5.73
N ILE A 229 0.26 13.95 -4.40
CA ILE A 229 -0.94 14.41 -3.71
C ILE A 229 -1.16 15.91 -3.95
N ASN A 230 -0.09 16.65 -4.29
CA ASN A 230 -0.19 18.02 -4.78
C ASN A 230 0.15 18.08 -6.29
N LEU A 231 -0.59 18.91 -7.04
CA LEU A 231 -0.44 18.99 -8.50
C LEU A 231 0.97 19.46 -8.91
N SER A 232 1.57 20.34 -8.10
CA SER A 232 2.94 20.83 -8.31
C SER A 232 4.00 19.75 -8.07
N SER A 233 3.83 18.87 -7.07
CA SER A 233 4.76 17.78 -6.78
C SER A 233 4.60 16.60 -7.74
N LEU A 234 3.41 16.43 -8.34
CA LEU A 234 3.18 15.46 -9.41
C LEU A 234 3.97 15.82 -10.67
N VAL A 235 4.03 17.11 -11.04
CA VAL A 235 4.84 17.58 -12.16
C VAL A 235 6.33 17.37 -11.89
N GLU A 236 6.79 17.66 -10.67
CA GLU A 236 8.19 17.48 -10.28
C GLU A 236 8.62 16.01 -10.27
N GLY A 237 7.78 15.11 -9.75
CA GLY A 237 7.97 13.66 -9.78
C GLY A 237 7.93 13.05 -11.20
N LEU A 238 7.23 13.69 -12.14
CA LEU A 238 7.21 13.30 -13.54
C LEU A 238 8.53 13.60 -14.27
N PHE A 239 9.18 14.71 -13.93
CA PHE A 239 10.43 15.14 -14.57
C PHE A 239 11.68 14.56 -13.89
N HIS A 240 11.60 14.23 -12.59
CA HIS A 240 12.70 13.62 -11.83
C HIS A 240 12.52 12.11 -11.64
N GLY A 241 11.62 11.49 -12.41
CA GLY A 241 11.12 10.12 -12.26
C GLY A 241 12.17 9.10 -11.90
N ASP A 242 12.19 8.71 -10.63
CA ASP A 242 12.92 7.57 -10.10
C ASP A 242 12.21 6.23 -10.42
N GLY A 243 11.03 6.29 -11.05
CA GLY A 243 10.21 5.13 -11.37
C GLY A 243 9.50 4.54 -10.14
N ILE A 244 9.46 5.27 -9.02
CA ILE A 244 8.87 4.84 -7.77
C ILE A 244 7.50 5.50 -7.59
N ASP A 245 6.47 4.68 -7.39
CA ASP A 245 5.12 5.18 -7.14
C ASP A 245 4.92 5.51 -5.64
N HIS A 246 5.20 6.76 -5.28
CA HIS A 246 5.00 7.28 -3.92
C HIS A 246 3.54 7.19 -3.44
N THR A 247 2.57 7.23 -4.37
CA THR A 247 1.15 7.11 -4.03
C THR A 247 0.83 5.68 -3.57
N CYS A 248 1.40 4.67 -4.21
CA CYS A 248 1.31 3.28 -3.77
C CYS A 248 1.86 3.09 -2.35
N HIS A 249 2.98 3.76 -2.02
CA HIS A 249 3.60 3.70 -0.69
C HIS A 249 2.70 4.35 0.37
N ALA A 250 2.17 5.55 0.10
CA ALA A 250 1.28 6.26 1.01
C ALA A 250 0.01 5.45 1.34
N ILE A 251 -0.62 4.87 0.31
CA ILE A 251 -1.81 4.02 0.46
C ILE A 251 -1.45 2.69 1.16
N GLY A 252 -0.30 2.11 0.82
CA GLY A 252 0.26 0.95 1.51
C GLY A 252 0.42 1.20 3.01
N LEU A 253 1.05 2.32 3.38
CA LEU A 253 1.23 2.74 4.78
C LEU A 253 -0.11 2.91 5.50
N LEU A 254 -1.05 3.65 4.91
CA LEU A 254 -2.36 3.90 5.50
C LEU A 254 -3.15 2.59 5.69
N SER A 255 -3.18 1.73 4.68
CA SER A 255 -3.85 0.43 4.77
C SER A 255 -3.21 -0.46 5.84
N GLY A 256 -1.88 -0.44 5.98
CA GLY A 256 -1.16 -1.14 7.04
C GLY A 256 -1.58 -0.72 8.44
N VAL A 257 -1.78 0.58 8.67
CA VAL A 257 -2.33 1.12 9.94
C VAL A 257 -3.75 0.58 10.19
N ILE A 258 -4.61 0.63 9.18
CA ILE A 258 -6.01 0.20 9.29
C ILE A 258 -6.12 -1.31 9.56
N ILE A 259 -5.41 -2.14 8.78
CA ILE A 259 -5.40 -3.59 8.94
C ILE A 259 -4.83 -3.95 10.33
N SER A 260 -3.78 -3.25 10.77
CA SER A 260 -3.20 -3.44 12.09
C SER A 260 -4.17 -3.14 13.23
N ALA A 261 -4.99 -2.09 13.09
CA ALA A 261 -6.05 -1.80 14.04
C ALA A 261 -7.09 -2.93 14.10
N ALA A 262 -7.46 -3.51 12.96
CA ALA A 262 -8.37 -4.66 12.92
C ALA A 262 -7.75 -5.90 13.61
N VAL A 263 -6.49 -6.24 13.30
CA VAL A 263 -5.75 -7.34 13.95
C VAL A 263 -5.66 -7.13 15.46
N GLN A 264 -5.38 -5.90 15.90
CA GLN A 264 -5.33 -5.51 17.31
C GLN A 264 -6.66 -5.77 18.04
N ILE A 265 -7.79 -5.44 17.41
CA ILE A 265 -9.13 -5.68 17.98
C ILE A 265 -9.37 -7.19 18.16
N VAL A 266 -9.06 -7.98 17.14
CA VAL A 266 -9.21 -9.45 17.18
C VAL A 266 -8.34 -10.06 18.28
N ALA A 267 -7.07 -9.62 18.36
CA ALA A 267 -6.15 -10.07 19.39
C ALA A 267 -6.63 -9.75 20.81
N ARG A 268 -7.24 -8.57 21.01
CA ARG A 268 -7.76 -8.15 22.33
C ARG A 268 -8.93 -9.03 22.74
N ARG A 269 -9.87 -9.28 21.82
CA ARG A 269 -11.03 -10.16 22.07
C ARG A 269 -10.59 -11.59 22.40
N ARG A 270 -9.63 -12.14 21.66
CA ARG A 270 -9.11 -13.49 21.92
C ARG A 270 -8.47 -13.60 23.29
N SER A 271 -7.65 -12.60 23.67
CA SER A 271 -7.03 -12.57 25.00
C SER A 271 -8.05 -12.48 26.13
N GLN A 272 -9.10 -11.65 25.99
CA GLN A 272 -10.18 -11.56 26.98
C GLN A 272 -10.94 -12.88 27.15
N ASN A 273 -11.27 -13.54 26.05
CA ASN A 273 -11.96 -14.82 26.08
C ASN A 273 -11.11 -15.92 26.75
N SER A 274 -9.80 -15.97 26.47
CA SER A 274 -8.89 -16.92 27.14
C SER A 274 -8.85 -16.70 28.65
N CYS A 275 -8.71 -15.45 29.11
CA CYS A 275 -8.74 -15.12 30.55
C CYS A 275 -10.06 -15.56 31.22
N GLN A 276 -11.20 -15.29 30.57
CA GLN A 276 -12.51 -15.68 31.11
C GLN A 276 -12.68 -17.20 31.21
N ASN A 277 -12.18 -17.94 30.23
CA ASN A 277 -12.25 -19.40 30.24
C ASN A 277 -11.36 -20.01 31.32
N GLU A 278 -10.15 -19.49 31.52
CA GLU A 278 -9.25 -19.94 32.60
C GLU A 278 -9.85 -19.66 33.98
N GLN A 279 -10.43 -18.47 34.19
CA GLN A 279 -11.13 -18.14 35.44
C GLN A 279 -12.31 -19.08 35.71
N ARG A 280 -13.11 -19.40 34.68
CA ARG A 280 -14.21 -20.36 34.80
C ARG A 280 -13.72 -21.77 35.10
N GLN A 281 -12.59 -22.19 34.53
CA GLN A 281 -12.00 -23.49 34.80
C GLN A 281 -11.50 -23.59 36.24
N ASN A 282 -10.80 -22.56 36.74
CA ASN A 282 -10.33 -22.52 38.13
C ASN A 282 -11.51 -22.53 39.12
N GLN A 283 -12.58 -21.78 38.84
CA GLN A 283 -13.82 -21.81 39.65
C GLN A 283 -14.53 -23.17 39.65
N ARG A 284 -14.33 -24.01 38.63
CA ARG A 284 -14.87 -25.38 38.59
C ARG A 284 -14.00 -26.36 39.36
N ILE A 285 -12.68 -26.14 39.42
CA ILE A 285 -11.74 -26.98 40.17
C ILE A 285 -11.88 -26.73 41.68
N GLU A 286 -12.25 -25.51 42.08
CA GLU A 286 -12.49 -25.15 43.49
C GLU A 286 -13.83 -25.64 44.06
N ARG A 287 -14.78 -26.09 43.22
CA ARG A 287 -16.08 -26.61 43.64
C ARG A 287 -16.07 -28.13 43.69
#